data_AF-F4L365-F1
#
_entry.id   AF-F4L365-F1
#
_cell.length_a   1.000
_cell.length_b   1.000
_cell.length_c   1.000
_cell.angle_alpha   90.00
_cell.angle_beta   90.00
_cell.angle_gamma   90.00
#
_symmetry.space_group_name_H-M   'P 1'
#
loop_
_entity.id
_entity.type
_entity.pdbx_description
1 polymer ?
#
loop_
_entity_poly.entity_id
_entity_poly.type
_entity_poly.pdbx_seq_one_letter_code
_entity_poly.pdbx_strand_id
1 'polypeptide(L)'
;MKKRGANHNNSHKNDADHHLYEFYDQQEKETFKYGISCEPIGEDGLSKRMRRQLDIFNLAAGWVRYIVHILLTGIPGRKTAEEIEDEHMAAFEEKYGRLPRGNKSKNRKSR
;
A
#
# COMPACT_ATOMS: atom_id res chain seq x y z
N MET A 1 35.68 -3.23 3.83
CA MET A 1 34.73 -2.56 2.91
C MET A 1 33.64 -1.88 3.74
N LYS A 2 33.43 -0.57 3.56
CA LYS A 2 32.40 0.21 4.27
C LYS A 2 31.00 -0.30 3.89
N LYS A 3 30.18 -0.68 4.87
CA LYS A 3 28.75 -0.95 4.68
C LYS A 3 28.09 0.32 4.14
N ARG A 4 27.72 0.34 2.86
CA ARG A 4 26.84 1.38 2.30
C ARG A 4 25.52 1.23 3.06
N GLY A 5 25.15 2.25 3.84
CA GLY A 5 23.90 2.25 4.58
C GLY A 5 22.77 1.99 3.60
N ALA A 6 22.05 0.87 3.78
CA ALA A 6 20.84 0.62 3.02
C ALA A 6 19.94 1.84 3.24
N ASN A 7 19.66 2.58 2.18
CA ASN A 7 18.70 3.68 2.25
C ASN A 7 17.42 3.10 2.88
N HIS A 8 16.90 3.78 3.89
CA HIS A 8 15.72 3.32 4.62
C HIS A 8 14.60 3.01 3.62
N ASN A 9 13.82 1.93 3.82
CA ASN A 9 12.75 1.50 2.89
C ASN A 9 11.72 2.62 2.60
N ASN A 10 11.67 3.63 3.47
CA ASN A 10 10.82 4.81 3.34
C ASN A 10 11.48 6.01 2.62
N SER A 11 12.70 5.86 2.12
CA SER A 11 13.42 6.91 1.40
C SER A 11 12.98 6.94 -0.05
N HIS A 12 12.74 8.14 -0.60
CA HIS A 12 12.49 8.31 -2.03
C HIS A 12 13.70 7.91 -2.90
N LYS A 13 14.89 7.76 -2.29
CA LYS A 13 16.12 7.25 -2.94
C LYS A 13 16.24 5.73 -2.84
N ASN A 14 15.15 5.03 -2.50
CA ASN A 14 15.10 3.59 -2.56
C ASN A 14 14.72 3.19 -3.98
N ASP A 15 15.68 2.61 -4.68
CA ASP A 15 15.56 2.17 -6.07
C ASP A 15 15.11 0.70 -6.17
N ALA A 16 14.81 0.04 -5.05
CA ALA A 16 14.27 -1.32 -5.06
C ALA A 16 12.91 -1.37 -5.78
N ASP A 17 12.58 -2.53 -6.34
CA ASP A 17 11.27 -2.77 -6.91
C ASP A 17 10.20 -2.79 -5.81
N HIS A 18 9.11 -2.09 -6.08
CA HIS A 18 7.94 -2.02 -5.22
C HIS A 18 6.76 -2.75 -5.86
N HIS A 19 5.76 -3.04 -5.04
CA HIS A 19 4.44 -3.48 -5.47
C HIS A 19 3.38 -2.57 -4.86
N LEU A 20 2.31 -2.35 -5.62
CA LEU A 20 1.09 -1.69 -5.18
C LEU A 20 0.08 -2.76 -4.77
N TYR A 21 -0.58 -2.54 -3.64
CA TYR A 21 -1.62 -3.40 -3.14
C TYR A 21 -2.80 -2.59 -2.59
N GLU A 22 -3.94 -3.26 -2.48
CA GLU A 22 -5.11 -2.75 -1.76
C GLU A 22 -5.51 -3.68 -0.62
N PHE A 23 -6.11 -3.09 0.42
CA PHE A 23 -6.97 -3.79 1.35
C PHE A 23 -8.41 -3.62 0.88
N TYR A 24 -9.07 -4.72 0.53
CA TYR A 24 -10.47 -4.74 0.14
C TYR A 24 -11.34 -5.09 1.36
N ASP A 25 -12.34 -4.27 1.64
CA ASP A 25 -13.32 -4.50 2.70
C ASP A 25 -14.47 -5.35 2.15
N GLN A 26 -14.56 -6.60 2.59
CA GLN A 26 -15.58 -7.53 2.12
C GLN A 26 -16.99 -7.15 2.58
N GLN A 27 -17.12 -6.41 3.68
CA GLN A 27 -18.40 -5.95 4.20
C GLN A 27 -18.98 -4.81 3.34
N GLU A 28 -18.17 -3.78 3.07
CA GLU A 28 -18.59 -2.61 2.29
C GLU A 28 -18.42 -2.81 0.77
N LYS A 29 -17.78 -3.91 0.37
CA LYS A 29 -17.43 -4.25 -1.01
C LYS A 29 -16.61 -3.16 -1.72
N GLU A 30 -15.68 -2.56 -1.01
CA GLU A 30 -14.91 -1.39 -1.45
C GLU A 30 -13.46 -1.47 -0.98
N THR A 31 -12.54 -0.86 -1.74
CA THR A 31 -11.16 -0.64 -1.29
C THR A 31 -11.14 0.21 -0.01
N PHE A 32 -10.68 -0.39 1.08
CA PHE A 32 -10.45 0.30 2.34
C PHE A 32 -9.20 1.18 2.27
N LYS A 33 -8.13 0.69 1.64
CA LYS A 33 -6.83 1.34 1.64
C LYS A 33 -5.93 0.88 0.49
N TYR A 34 -5.22 1.81 -0.13
CA TYR A 34 -4.04 1.50 -0.97
C TYR A 34 -2.75 1.59 -0.17
N GLY A 35 -1.73 0.86 -0.61
CA GLY A 35 -0.38 0.95 -0.08
C GLY A 35 0.68 0.38 -1.02
N ILE A 36 1.91 0.81 -0.80
CA ILE A 36 3.11 0.30 -1.49
C ILE A 36 4.08 -0.37 -0.54
N SER A 37 4.89 -1.29 -1.08
CA SER A 37 5.97 -1.94 -0.34
C SER A 37 7.05 -2.44 -1.29
N CYS A 38 8.31 -2.41 -0.85
CA CYS A 38 9.44 -3.08 -1.51
C CYS A 38 9.83 -4.39 -0.82
N GLU A 39 9.07 -4.82 0.18
CA GLU A 39 9.35 -6.09 0.85
C GLU A 39 8.99 -7.27 -0.07
N PRO A 40 9.75 -8.37 -0.05
CA PRO A 40 9.43 -9.55 -0.86
C PRO A 40 8.02 -10.07 -0.57
N ILE A 41 7.34 -10.53 -1.62
CA ILE A 41 6.06 -11.24 -1.54
C ILE A 41 6.38 -12.71 -1.22
N GLY A 42 5.77 -13.25 -0.16
CA GLY A 42 5.94 -14.66 0.20
C GLY A 42 5.07 -15.58 -0.64
N GLU A 43 5.17 -16.89 -0.39
CA GLU A 43 4.38 -17.92 -1.07
C GLU A 43 2.87 -17.79 -0.84
N ASP A 44 2.48 -17.16 0.26
CA ASP A 44 1.09 -16.82 0.60
C ASP A 44 0.54 -15.62 -0.18
N GLY A 45 1.33 -15.02 -1.07
CA GLY A 45 0.95 -13.84 -1.83
C GLY A 45 1.01 -12.54 -1.02
N LEU A 46 1.58 -12.55 0.19
CA LEU A 46 1.66 -11.38 1.06
C LEU A 46 3.11 -10.99 1.37
N SER A 47 3.38 -9.68 1.45
CA SER A 47 4.63 -9.18 2.04
C SER A 47 4.46 -9.02 3.56
N LYS A 48 5.56 -8.97 4.30
CA LYS A 48 5.54 -8.88 5.77
C LYS A 48 4.77 -7.63 6.25
N ARG A 49 4.87 -6.51 5.53
CA ARG A 49 4.08 -5.29 5.73
C ARG A 49 2.58 -5.52 5.54
N MET A 50 2.20 -6.22 4.46
CA MET A 50 0.81 -6.53 4.16
C MET A 50 0.20 -7.39 5.28
N ARG A 51 0.90 -8.47 5.70
CA ARG A 51 0.46 -9.33 6.81
C ARG A 51 0.22 -8.55 8.09
N ARG A 52 1.21 -7.76 8.53
CA ARG A 52 1.10 -6.97 9.76
C ARG A 52 -0.12 -6.04 9.76
N GLN A 53 -0.37 -5.35 8.64
CA GLN A 53 -1.52 -4.43 8.56
C GLN A 53 -2.84 -5.20 8.47
N LEU A 54 -2.89 -6.29 7.70
CA LEU A 54 -4.05 -7.17 7.59
C LEU A 54 -4.48 -7.71 8.95
N ASP A 55 -3.53 -8.22 9.73
CA ASP A 55 -3.76 -8.75 11.06
C ASP A 55 -4.34 -7.68 12.00
N ILE A 56 -3.77 -6.47 11.98
CA ILE A 56 -4.27 -5.34 12.79
C ILE A 56 -5.70 -4.97 12.39
N PHE A 57 -6.00 -4.88 11.10
CA PHE A 57 -7.32 -4.49 10.63
C PHE A 57 -8.38 -5.55 10.93
N ASN A 58 -8.08 -6.82 10.71
CA ASN A 58 -8.99 -7.93 11.03
C ASN A 58 -9.16 -8.14 12.54
N LEU A 59 -8.10 -7.96 13.32
CA LEU A 59 -8.18 -7.96 14.78
C LEU A 59 -9.10 -6.84 15.28
N ALA A 60 -8.95 -5.62 14.76
CA ALA A 60 -9.79 -4.49 15.13
C ALA A 60 -11.27 -4.68 14.68
N ALA A 61 -11.50 -5.38 13.57
CA ALA A 61 -12.84 -5.72 13.11
C ALA A 61 -13.48 -6.86 13.94
N GLY A 62 -12.68 -7.71 14.58
CA GLY A 62 -13.12 -8.88 15.34
C GLY A 62 -13.45 -10.11 14.48
N TRP A 63 -13.20 -10.05 13.17
CA TRP A 63 -13.40 -11.14 12.20
C TRP A 63 -12.62 -10.84 10.90
N VAL A 64 -12.58 -11.81 9.97
CA VAL A 64 -11.92 -11.66 8.66
C VAL A 64 -12.75 -10.77 7.75
N ARG A 65 -12.60 -9.45 7.92
CA ARG A 65 -13.31 -8.42 7.15
C ARG A 65 -12.54 -7.93 5.93
N TYR A 66 -11.22 -7.84 6.07
CA TYR A 66 -10.33 -7.31 5.05
C TYR A 66 -9.53 -8.44 4.40
N ILE A 67 -9.34 -8.32 3.10
CA ILE A 67 -8.43 -9.14 2.29
C ILE A 67 -7.47 -8.24 1.53
N VAL A 68 -6.37 -8.79 1.02
CA VAL A 68 -5.35 -8.04 0.27
C VAL A 68 -5.34 -8.48 -1.17
N HIS A 69 -5.29 -7.52 -2.09
CA HIS A 69 -5.00 -7.78 -3.50
C HIS A 69 -3.74 -7.03 -3.90
N ILE A 70 -2.84 -7.72 -4.61
CA ILE A 70 -1.73 -7.07 -5.30
C ILE A 70 -2.26 -6.56 -6.63
N LEU A 71 -2.12 -5.26 -6.87
CA LEU A 71 -2.58 -4.60 -8.09
C LEU A 71 -1.47 -4.53 -9.14
N LEU A 72 -0.25 -4.21 -8.72
CA LEU A 72 0.91 -4.07 -9.58
C LEU A 72 2.17 -4.56 -8.87
N THR A 73 3.12 -5.10 -9.63
CA THR A 73 4.44 -5.54 -9.15
C THR A 73 5.54 -4.98 -10.06
N GLY A 74 6.79 -4.99 -9.58
CA GLY A 74 7.94 -4.54 -10.39
C GLY A 74 7.98 -3.04 -10.64
N ILE A 75 7.42 -2.23 -9.73
CA ILE A 75 7.44 -0.77 -9.86
C ILE A 75 8.84 -0.26 -9.47
N PRO A 76 9.57 0.38 -10.39
CA PRO A 76 10.95 0.78 -10.13
C PRO A 76 11.00 1.97 -9.18
N GLY A 77 11.54 1.73 -7.98
CA GLY A 77 11.80 2.78 -7.00
C GLY A 77 10.57 3.34 -6.29
N ARG A 78 10.82 3.95 -5.13
CA ARG A 78 9.76 4.41 -4.22
C ARG A 78 8.96 5.58 -4.77
N LYS A 79 9.62 6.54 -5.44
CA LYS A 79 8.94 7.74 -5.96
C LYS A 79 7.86 7.38 -6.97
N THR A 80 8.19 6.51 -7.93
CA THR A 80 7.23 6.04 -8.94
C THR A 80 6.11 5.22 -8.32
N ALA A 81 6.41 4.41 -7.30
CA ALA A 81 5.39 3.69 -6.55
C ALA A 81 4.42 4.62 -5.81
N GLU A 82 4.91 5.71 -5.21
CA GLU A 82 4.06 6.72 -4.55
C GLU A 82 3.20 7.48 -5.58
N GLU A 83 3.74 7.83 -6.74
CA GLU A 83 2.98 8.48 -7.82
C GLU A 83 1.83 7.58 -8.31
N ILE A 84 2.10 6.29 -8.51
CA ILE A 84 1.07 5.30 -8.88
C ILE A 84 0.05 5.12 -7.74
N GLU A 85 0.47 5.07 -6.48
CA GLU A 85 -0.45 5.02 -5.33
C GLU A 85 -1.40 6.23 -5.33
N ASP A 86 -0.86 7.44 -5.57
CA ASP A 86 -1.64 8.68 -5.66
C ASP A 86 -2.63 8.65 -6.83
N GLU A 87 -2.26 8.11 -8.00
CA GLU A 87 -3.16 7.94 -9.15
C GLU A 87 -4.34 7.00 -8.82
N HIS A 88 -4.07 5.87 -8.15
CA HIS A 88 -5.13 4.96 -7.70
C HIS A 88 -6.04 5.61 -6.65
N MET A 89 -5.48 6.39 -5.73
CA MET A 89 -6.28 7.16 -4.77
C MET A 89 -7.15 8.23 -5.46
N ALA A 90 -6.61 8.92 -6.48
CA ALA A 90 -7.35 9.92 -7.24
C ALA A 90 -8.50 9.30 -8.04
N ALA A 91 -8.26 8.16 -8.71
CA ALA A 91 -9.31 7.43 -9.43
C ALA A 91 -10.42 6.95 -8.49
N PHE A 92 -10.07 6.52 -7.26
CA PHE A 92 -11.05 6.19 -6.24
C PHE A 92 -11.85 7.42 -5.80
N GLU A 93 -11.18 8.55 -5.55
CA GLU A 93 -11.85 9.81 -5.17
C GLU A 93 -12.80 10.31 -6.26
N GLU A 94 -12.39 10.24 -7.53
CA GLU A 94 -13.24 10.58 -8.66
C GLU A 94 -14.50 9.70 -8.72
N LYS A 95 -14.35 8.39 -8.47
CA LYS A 95 -15.46 7.44 -8.52
C LYS A 95 -16.43 7.58 -7.34
N TYR A 96 -15.93 7.80 -6.13
CA TYR A 96 -16.73 7.74 -4.90
C TYR A 96 -16.95 9.10 -4.22
N GLY A 97 -16.33 10.17 -4.73
CA GLY A 97 -16.38 11.51 -4.15
C GLY A 97 -15.63 11.64 -2.81
N ARG A 98 -14.85 10.64 -2.41
CA ARG A 98 -14.08 10.61 -1.16
C ARG A 98 -12.85 9.73 -1.27
N LEU A 99 -11.88 9.92 -0.39
CA LEU A 99 -10.72 9.04 -0.27
C LEU A 99 -11.08 7.66 0.32
N PRO A 100 -10.25 6.63 0.07
CA PRO A 100 -10.33 5.37 0.81
C PRO A 100 -10.19 5.63 2.31
N ARG A 101 -11.05 4.99 3.12
CA ARG A 101 -11.17 5.25 4.56
C ARG A 101 -9.86 5.06 5.34
N GLY A 102 -8.99 4.15 4.88
CA GLY A 102 -7.69 3.85 5.47
C GLY A 102 -6.52 4.70 4.94
N ASN A 103 -6.74 5.60 3.97
CA ASN A 103 -5.75 6.59 3.52
C ASN A 103 -6.10 7.97 4.09
N LYS A 104 -5.21 8.53 4.93
CA LYS A 104 -5.39 9.89 5.47
C LYS A 104 -4.95 10.94 4.44
N SER A 105 -5.59 12.11 4.45
CA SER A 105 -5.29 13.24 3.56
C SER A 105 -3.84 13.74 3.58
N LYS A 106 -3.06 13.39 4.63
CA LYS A 106 -1.66 13.81 4.80
C LYS A 106 -0.70 13.33 3.70
N ASN A 107 -1.08 12.32 2.92
CA ASN A 107 -0.26 11.86 1.78
C ASN A 107 -0.29 12.85 0.61
N ARG A 108 -1.23 13.79 0.58
CA ARG A 108 -1.31 14.80 -0.47
C ARG A 108 -0.32 15.93 -0.15
N LYS A 109 0.71 16.13 -0.97
CA LYS A 109 1.34 17.46 -1.06
C LYS A 109 0.22 18.43 -1.47
N SER A 110 0.10 19.57 -0.77
CA SER A 110 -0.86 20.61 -1.18
C SER A 110 -0.63 20.89 -2.67
N ARG A 111 -1.68 20.74 -3.48
CA ARG A 111 -1.65 21.22 -4.87
C ARG A 111 -1.38 22.71 -4.87
#